data_AF-A0A8T1RDS7-F1
#
_entry.id   AF-A0A8T1RDS7-F1
#
_cell.length_a   1.000
_cell.length_b   1.000
_cell.length_c   1.000
_cell.angle_alpha   90.00
_cell.angle_beta   90.00
_cell.angle_gamma   90.00
#
_symmetry.space_group_name_H-M   'P 1'
#
loop_
_entity.id
_entity.type
_entity.pdbx_description
1 polymer ?
#
loop_
_entity_poly.entity_id
_entity_poly.type
_entity_poly.pdbx_seq_one_letter_code
_entity_poly.pdbx_strand_id
1 'polypeptide(L)'
;MFCEVELLRDVAVLAKNLEGTRLVPQRFIITRLLEDLLNEKASKDHGYFLAITSLKSIGKGEVVDETGDVFFPVVFNCRIFLPFKGEILKGVVHHVFRHGVFLRCGPIRYAFLSARKMPNYQYVDGENPAFSSDELVKIENDVVVRFVVLGVRWIEKRGDIKKEFVMLTSLEGDSLGPISSSGSGELDL
;
A
#
# COMPACT_ATOMS: atom_id res chain seq x y z
N MET A 1 -2.36 4.78 -7.59
CA MET A 1 -3.64 4.59 -8.31
C MET A 1 -4.21 3.22 -7.99
N PHE A 2 -5.55 3.10 -7.94
CA PHE A 2 -6.21 1.82 -7.73
C PHE A 2 -6.53 1.17 -9.07
N CYS A 3 -6.03 -0.04 -9.32
CA CYS A 3 -6.33 -0.80 -10.54
C CYS A 3 -6.89 -2.19 -10.20
N GLU A 4 -7.61 -2.75 -11.17
CA GLU A 4 -8.08 -4.11 -11.16
C GLU A 4 -7.10 -4.93 -12.00
N VAL A 5 -6.60 -6.04 -11.47
CA VAL A 5 -5.67 -6.92 -12.20
C VAL A 5 -6.11 -8.36 -12.09
N GLU A 6 -5.97 -9.11 -13.18
CA GLU A 6 -6.08 -10.57 -13.15
C GLU A 6 -4.72 -11.16 -12.81
N LEU A 7 -4.69 -12.08 -11.84
CA LEU A 7 -3.48 -12.72 -11.33
C LEU A 7 -3.62 -14.23 -11.42
N LEU A 8 -2.50 -14.88 -11.73
CA LEU A 8 -2.31 -16.32 -11.60
C LEU A 8 -1.37 -16.60 -10.41
N ARG A 9 -1.80 -17.48 -9.50
CA ARG A 9 -1.01 -17.92 -8.35
C ARG A 9 -1.15 -19.42 -8.14
N ASP A 10 -0.02 -20.07 -7.90
CA ASP A 10 -0.01 -21.47 -7.47
C ASP A 10 -0.15 -21.53 -5.95
N VAL A 11 -1.29 -22.04 -5.49
CA VAL A 11 -1.61 -22.20 -4.07
C VAL A 11 -1.10 -23.54 -3.58
N ALA A 12 -0.17 -23.52 -2.64
CA ALA A 12 0.43 -24.71 -2.06
C ALA A 12 -0.45 -25.33 -0.97
N VAL A 13 -0.70 -26.64 -1.07
CA VAL A 13 -1.37 -27.45 -0.06
C VAL A 13 -0.41 -28.53 0.39
N LEU A 14 0.12 -28.36 1.60
CA LEU A 14 1.13 -29.27 2.14
C LEU A 14 0.53 -30.64 2.45
N ALA A 15 1.27 -31.71 2.16
CA ALA A 15 0.83 -33.09 2.35
C ALA A 15 0.36 -33.39 3.78
N LYS A 16 1.04 -32.79 4.77
CA LYS A 16 0.68 -32.91 6.19
C LYS A 16 -0.73 -32.40 6.55
N ASN A 17 -1.31 -31.54 5.71
CA ASN A 17 -2.65 -31.00 5.88
C ASN A 17 -3.72 -31.84 5.16
N LEU A 18 -3.33 -32.92 4.48
CA LEU A 18 -4.23 -33.82 3.77
C LEU A 18 -4.57 -35.02 4.67
N GLU A 19 -5.77 -35.02 5.26
CA GLU A 19 -6.26 -36.13 6.09
C GLU A 19 -6.69 -37.31 5.22
N GLY A 20 -5.73 -38.10 4.74
CA GLY A 20 -5.92 -39.41 4.09
C GLY A 20 -6.69 -39.40 2.75
N THR A 21 -7.32 -38.28 2.40
CA THR A 21 -8.14 -38.10 1.20
C THR A 21 -7.40 -37.16 0.25
N ARG A 22 -7.13 -37.61 -0.98
CA ARG A 22 -6.47 -36.80 -2.02
C ARG A 22 -7.33 -35.67 -2.59
N LEU A 23 -8.55 -35.48 -2.07
CA LEU A 23 -9.47 -34.45 -2.52
C LEU A 23 -9.35 -33.22 -1.62
N VAL A 24 -8.82 -32.13 -2.19
CA VAL A 24 -8.76 -30.84 -1.50
C VAL A 24 -10.03 -30.04 -1.81
N PRO A 25 -10.83 -29.65 -0.80
CA PRO A 25 -11.99 -28.79 -1.02
C PRO A 25 -11.57 -27.42 -1.57
N GLN A 26 -12.29 -26.89 -2.55
CA GLN A 26 -12.02 -25.56 -3.12
C GLN A 26 -11.96 -24.45 -2.05
N ARG A 27 -12.82 -24.52 -1.03
CA ARG A 27 -12.81 -23.59 0.10
C ARG A 27 -11.44 -23.49 0.79
N PHE A 28 -10.72 -24.60 0.90
CA PHE A 28 -9.41 -24.65 1.54
C PHE A 28 -8.36 -23.92 0.70
N ILE A 29 -8.40 -24.11 -0.62
CA ILE A 29 -7.53 -23.43 -1.58
C ILE A 29 -7.77 -21.92 -1.55
N ILE A 30 -9.04 -21.51 -1.50
CA ILE A 30 -9.41 -20.09 -1.42
C ILE A 30 -8.94 -19.47 -0.09
N THR A 31 -9.14 -20.15 1.04
CA THR A 31 -8.64 -19.68 2.34
C THR A 31 -7.13 -19.51 2.31
N ARG A 32 -6.39 -20.48 1.75
CA ARG A 32 -4.94 -20.39 1.62
C ARG A 32 -4.50 -19.22 0.73
N LEU A 33 -5.15 -19.03 -0.42
CA LEU A 33 -4.87 -17.88 -1.29
C LEU A 33 -5.04 -16.54 -0.55
N LEU A 34 -6.12 -16.41 0.24
CA LEU A 34 -6.36 -15.20 1.04
C LEU A 34 -5.29 -15.01 2.12
N GLU A 35 -4.93 -16.06 2.85
CA GLU A 35 -3.85 -16.03 3.83
C GLU A 35 -2.51 -15.63 3.20
N ASP A 36 -2.18 -16.19 2.04
CA ASP A 36 -0.94 -15.90 1.32
C ASP A 36 -0.88 -14.43 0.89
N LEU A 37 -1.96 -13.87 0.35
CA LEU A 37 -2.02 -12.46 -0.03
C LEU A 37 -1.98 -11.52 1.18
N LEU A 38 -2.61 -11.89 2.30
CA LEU A 38 -2.53 -11.11 3.55
C LEU A 38 -1.11 -11.09 4.10
N ASN A 39 -0.41 -12.23 4.05
CA ASN A 39 0.98 -12.35 4.49
C ASN A 39 1.96 -11.65 3.54
N GLU A 40 1.75 -11.75 2.23
CA GLU A 40 2.57 -11.08 1.23
C GLU A 40 2.38 -9.55 1.30
N LYS A 41 1.13 -9.10 1.50
CA LYS A 41 0.65 -7.70 1.58
C LYS A 41 0.87 -6.87 0.30
N ALA A 42 2.04 -6.95 -0.30
CA ALA A 42 2.43 -6.24 -1.50
C ALA A 42 3.54 -6.98 -2.26
N SER A 43 3.60 -6.74 -3.56
CA SER A 43 4.72 -7.14 -4.40
C SER A 43 5.25 -5.95 -5.20
N LYS A 44 6.50 -6.05 -5.66
CA LYS A 44 7.14 -5.02 -6.48
C LYS A 44 6.35 -4.72 -7.77
N ASP A 45 5.83 -5.77 -8.41
CA ASP A 45 5.24 -5.68 -9.74
C ASP A 45 3.73 -5.35 -9.70
N HIS A 46 3.03 -5.72 -8.62
CA HIS A 46 1.57 -5.56 -8.52
C HIS A 46 1.14 -4.55 -7.45
N GLY A 47 2.06 -3.93 -6.71
CA GLY A 47 1.69 -2.99 -5.66
C GLY A 47 1.13 -3.70 -4.42
N TYR A 48 0.29 -3.00 -3.67
CA TYR A 48 -0.41 -3.56 -2.51
C TYR A 48 -1.66 -4.31 -2.95
N PHE A 49 -1.84 -5.53 -2.46
CA PHE A 49 -3.07 -6.30 -2.64
C PHE A 49 -4.12 -5.78 -1.65
N LEU A 50 -5.28 -5.34 -2.14
CA LEU A 50 -6.33 -4.79 -1.30
C LEU A 50 -7.47 -5.78 -1.07
N ALA A 51 -7.95 -6.39 -2.14
CA ALA A 51 -9.06 -7.34 -2.08
C ALA A 51 -9.07 -8.26 -3.30
N ILE A 52 -9.42 -9.52 -3.11
CA ILE A 52 -9.88 -10.38 -4.22
C ILE A 52 -11.32 -9.97 -4.55
N THR A 53 -11.58 -9.67 -5.81
CA THR A 53 -12.90 -9.21 -6.28
C THR A 53 -13.67 -10.31 -7.00
N SER A 54 -12.98 -11.23 -7.67
CA SER A 54 -13.60 -12.39 -8.29
C SER A 54 -12.62 -13.56 -8.43
N LEU A 55 -13.07 -14.76 -8.11
CA LEU A 55 -12.37 -16.00 -8.46
C LEU A 55 -12.76 -16.41 -9.88
N LYS A 56 -11.79 -16.63 -10.77
CA LYS A 56 -12.04 -17.03 -12.16
C LYS A 56 -11.97 -18.53 -12.35
N SER A 57 -10.90 -19.16 -11.87
CA SER A 57 -10.72 -20.60 -11.98
C SER A 57 -9.77 -21.13 -10.91
N ILE A 58 -9.97 -22.39 -10.54
CA ILE A 58 -9.03 -23.21 -9.77
C ILE A 58 -8.71 -24.40 -10.68
N GLY A 59 -7.46 -24.49 -11.13
CA GLY A 59 -7.00 -25.58 -11.98
C GLY A 59 -6.81 -26.88 -11.20
N LYS A 60 -6.38 -27.92 -11.92
CA LYS A 60 -6.08 -29.22 -11.31
C LYS A 60 -4.83 -29.10 -10.46
N GLY A 61 -4.84 -29.73 -9.29
CA GLY A 61 -3.69 -29.79 -8.41
C GLY A 61 -2.58 -30.65 -9.02
N GLU A 62 -1.37 -30.11 -9.08
CA GLU A 62 -0.17 -30.82 -9.49
C GLU A 62 0.58 -31.30 -8.25
N VAL A 63 0.87 -32.60 -8.18
CA VAL A 63 1.55 -33.22 -7.04
C VAL A 63 3.05 -33.13 -7.25
N VAL A 64 3.78 -32.71 -6.21
CA VAL A 64 5.24 -32.80 -6.18
C VAL A 64 5.64 -34.19 -5.70
N ASP A 65 6.28 -34.97 -6.57
CA ASP A 65 6.58 -36.39 -6.35
C ASP A 65 7.37 -36.66 -5.06
N GLU A 66 8.29 -35.77 -4.67
CA GLU A 66 9.17 -35.98 -3.51
C GLU A 66 8.50 -35.69 -2.17
N THR A 67 7.63 -34.67 -2.10
CA THR A 67 7.01 -34.21 -0.85
C THR A 67 5.56 -34.64 -0.68
N GLY A 68 4.88 -34.96 -1.79
CA GLY A 68 3.44 -35.18 -1.83
C GLY A 68 2.62 -33.90 -1.70
N ASP A 69 3.25 -32.73 -1.71
CA ASP A 69 2.56 -31.43 -1.70
C ASP A 69 1.81 -31.24 -3.02
N VAL A 70 0.73 -30.46 -2.99
CA VAL A 70 -0.10 -30.21 -4.16
C VAL A 70 -0.20 -28.72 -4.43
N PHE A 71 0.07 -28.30 -5.67
CA PHE A 71 -0.03 -26.91 -6.11
C PHE A 71 -1.24 -26.73 -7.02
N PHE A 72 -2.11 -25.79 -6.68
CA PHE A 72 -3.30 -25.48 -7.47
C PHE A 72 -3.11 -24.13 -8.17
N PRO A 73 -3.08 -24.07 -9.51
CA PRO A 73 -3.05 -22.80 -10.23
C PRO A 73 -4.42 -22.12 -10.10
N VAL A 74 -4.45 -20.94 -9.50
CA VAL A 74 -5.67 -20.16 -9.26
C VAL A 74 -5.61 -18.85 -10.03
N VAL A 75 -6.62 -18.60 -10.87
CA VAL A 75 -6.80 -17.34 -11.57
C VAL A 75 -7.88 -16.52 -10.85
N PHE A 76 -7.57 -15.27 -10.53
CA PHE A 76 -8.48 -14.38 -9.80
C PHE A 76 -8.24 -12.91 -10.17
N ASN A 77 -9.27 -12.09 -10.00
CA ASN A 77 -9.13 -10.65 -10.07
C ASN A 77 -8.86 -10.08 -8.68
N CYS A 78 -7.96 -9.11 -8.62
CA CYS A 78 -7.57 -8.42 -7.41
C CYS A 78 -7.60 -6.91 -7.62
N ARG A 79 -8.21 -6.21 -6.66
CA ARG A 79 -8.08 -4.78 -6.51
C ARG A 79 -6.73 -4.49 -5.87
N ILE A 80 -5.89 -3.72 -6.54
CA ILE A 80 -4.54 -3.36 -6.08
C ILE A 80 -4.36 -1.84 -5.95
N PHE A 81 -3.37 -1.43 -5.16
CA PHE A 81 -2.86 -0.06 -5.11
C PHE A 81 -1.39 -0.03 -5.55
N LEU A 82 -1.12 0.58 -6.70
CA LEU A 82 0.23 0.78 -7.22
C LEU A 82 0.47 2.29 -7.42
N PRO A 83 1.34 2.93 -6.63
CA PRO A 83 1.73 4.32 -6.85
C PRO A 83 2.64 4.47 -8.08
N PHE A 84 2.59 5.62 -8.75
CA PHE A 84 3.52 5.92 -9.84
C PHE A 84 3.99 7.38 -9.82
N LYS A 85 5.10 7.64 -10.51
CA LYS A 85 5.68 9.00 -10.62
C LYS A 85 4.76 9.92 -11.43
N GLY A 86 4.54 11.13 -10.94
CA GLY A 86 3.66 12.14 -11.53
C GLY A 86 2.22 12.07 -11.01
N GLU A 87 1.87 11.05 -10.23
CA GLU A 87 0.54 10.94 -9.63
C GLU A 87 0.33 12.05 -8.58
N ILE A 88 -0.85 12.68 -8.59
CA ILE A 88 -1.27 13.60 -7.53
C ILE A 88 -2.09 12.83 -6.51
N LEU A 89 -1.63 12.79 -5.27
CA LEU A 89 -2.23 12.05 -4.18
C LEU A 89 -2.55 12.96 -2.99
N LYS A 90 -3.37 12.45 -2.08
CA LYS A 90 -3.64 13.05 -0.78
C LYS A 90 -3.12 12.14 0.31
N GLY A 91 -2.49 12.70 1.33
CA GLY A 91 -2.00 11.94 2.47
C GLY A 91 -2.09 12.75 3.75
N VAL A 92 -2.12 12.05 4.87
CA VAL A 92 -2.19 12.64 6.21
C VAL A 92 -0.77 12.75 6.76
N VAL A 93 -0.40 13.93 7.27
CA VAL A 93 0.88 14.13 7.93
C VAL A 93 0.93 13.26 9.17
N HIS A 94 1.92 12.37 9.24
CA HIS A 94 2.11 11.47 10.37
C HIS A 94 3.17 11.99 11.34
N HIS A 95 4.25 12.54 10.80
CA HIS A 95 5.35 13.07 11.59
C HIS A 95 6.01 14.25 10.88
N VAL A 96 6.23 15.32 11.65
CA VAL A 96 6.95 16.51 11.21
C VAL A 96 8.37 16.51 11.77
N PHE A 97 9.34 16.86 10.93
CA PHE A 97 10.74 17.06 11.30
C PHE A 97 11.27 18.32 10.61
N ARG A 98 12.39 18.86 11.12
CA ARG A 98 13.06 20.02 10.50
C ARG A 98 13.35 19.85 9.00
N HIS A 99 13.61 18.62 8.54
CA HIS A 99 14.00 18.35 7.15
C HIS A 99 12.81 18.03 6.21
N GLY A 100 11.59 17.92 6.75
CA GLY A 100 10.40 17.56 5.98
C GLY A 100 9.37 16.80 6.81
N VAL A 101 8.38 16.23 6.13
CA VAL A 101 7.29 15.49 6.78
C VAL A 101 7.14 14.10 6.18
N PHE A 102 6.75 13.13 7.02
CA PHE A 102 6.25 11.84 6.56
C PHE A 102 4.73 11.88 6.49
N LEU A 103 4.21 11.47 5.34
CA LEU A 103 2.80 11.37 5.01
C LEU A 103 2.41 9.88 4.93
N ARG A 104 1.19 9.57 5.39
CA ARG A 104 0.51 8.30 5.11
C ARG A 104 -0.50 8.52 3.99
N CYS A 105 -0.47 7.66 2.98
CA CYS A 105 -1.36 7.73 1.82
C CYS A 105 -1.83 6.32 1.45
N GLY A 106 -3.09 6.02 1.76
CA GLY A 106 -3.62 4.67 1.61
C GLY A 106 -2.72 3.63 2.32
N PRO A 107 -2.29 2.56 1.64
CA PRO A 107 -1.42 1.54 2.24
C PRO A 107 0.05 1.99 2.39
N ILE A 108 0.44 3.15 1.80
CA ILE A 108 1.80 3.67 1.89
C ILE A 108 2.01 4.41 3.20
N ARG A 109 2.98 3.94 3.97
CA ARG A 109 3.36 4.53 5.26
C ARG A 109 4.51 5.53 5.17
N TYR A 110 5.27 5.49 4.07
CA TYR A 110 6.52 6.23 3.92
C TYR A 110 6.50 7.11 2.66
N ALA A 111 5.60 8.08 2.62
CA ALA A 111 5.66 9.16 1.63
C ALA A 111 6.39 10.36 2.27
N PHE A 112 7.60 10.65 1.80
CA PHE A 112 8.41 11.74 2.34
C PHE A 112 8.27 13.00 1.51
N LEU A 113 7.95 14.12 2.16
CA LEU A 113 7.92 15.45 1.59
C LEU A 113 9.06 16.26 2.20
N SER A 114 10.11 16.50 1.41
CA SER A 114 11.27 17.27 1.88
C SER A 114 10.93 18.74 2.03
N ALA A 115 11.51 19.41 3.02
CA ALA A 115 11.47 20.88 3.16
C ALA A 115 11.89 21.61 1.87
N ARG A 116 12.85 21.05 1.12
CA ARG A 116 13.30 21.60 -0.17
C ARG A 116 12.23 21.57 -1.27
N LYS A 117 11.16 20.79 -1.06
CA LYS A 117 10.02 20.63 -1.96
C LYS A 117 8.75 21.29 -1.42
N MET A 118 8.92 22.19 -0.45
CA MET A 118 7.89 23.04 0.13
C MET A 118 8.37 24.51 0.11
N PRO A 119 8.62 25.12 -1.07
CA PRO A 119 9.35 26.39 -1.16
C PRO A 119 8.69 27.57 -0.42
N ASN A 120 7.37 27.53 -0.23
CA ASN A 120 6.60 28.59 0.44
C ASN A 120 6.38 28.33 1.93
N TYR A 121 7.07 27.34 2.51
CA TYR A 121 6.87 26.94 3.90
C TYR A 121 8.19 26.95 4.67
N GLN A 122 8.15 27.47 5.89
CA GLN A 122 9.27 27.52 6.82
C GLN A 122 9.00 26.62 8.02
N TYR A 123 10.04 25.93 8.48
CA TYR A 123 9.96 25.10 9.68
C TYR A 123 9.84 25.99 10.92
N VAL A 124 8.83 25.71 11.73
CA VAL A 124 8.59 26.32 13.03
C VAL A 124 8.81 25.25 14.09
N ASP A 125 9.79 25.48 14.95
CA ASP A 125 10.11 24.59 16.06
C ASP A 125 9.21 24.87 17.27
N GLY A 126 9.05 23.88 18.16
CA GLY A 126 8.24 24.02 19.37
C GLY A 126 7.68 22.69 19.85
N GLU A 127 6.74 22.75 20.80
CA GLU A 127 6.02 21.57 21.30
C GLU A 127 5.25 20.86 20.17
N ASN A 128 4.70 21.64 19.23
CA ASN A 128 4.03 21.16 18.03
C ASN A 128 4.79 21.66 16.79
N PRO A 129 5.81 20.92 16.32
CA PRO A 129 6.59 21.34 15.16
C PRO A 129 5.72 21.31 13.89
N ALA A 130 5.87 22.34 13.06
CA ALA A 130 5.07 22.52 11.85
C ALA A 130 5.88 23.21 10.74
N PHE A 131 5.35 23.16 9.52
CA PHE A 131 5.76 24.02 8.42
C PHE A 131 4.69 25.08 8.20
N SER A 132 5.03 26.36 8.26
CA SER A 132 4.09 27.48 8.10
C SER A 132 4.42 28.29 6.85
N SER A 133 3.39 28.69 6.11
CA SER A 133 3.50 29.68 5.03
C SER A 133 3.33 31.11 5.56
N ASP A 134 3.62 32.09 4.71
CA ASP A 134 3.39 33.52 4.97
C ASP A 134 1.88 33.85 5.13
N GLU A 135 1.01 33.03 4.55
CA GLU A 135 -0.46 33.11 4.70
C GLU A 135 -0.98 32.39 5.95
N LEU A 136 -0.09 31.99 6.87
CA LEU A 136 -0.39 31.28 8.12
C LEU A 136 -1.03 29.89 7.93
N VAL A 137 -0.92 29.32 6.72
CA VAL A 137 -1.33 27.94 6.46
C VAL A 137 -0.26 26.99 6.98
N LYS A 138 -0.67 25.99 7.77
CA LYS A 138 0.24 25.04 8.44
C LYS A 138 0.17 23.65 7.84
N ILE A 139 1.33 23.00 7.80
CA ILE A 139 1.51 21.56 7.64
C ILE A 139 2.00 21.05 9.01
N GLU A 140 1.09 20.47 9.77
CA GLU A 140 1.34 19.85 11.07
C GLU A 140 0.76 18.43 11.11
N ASN A 141 0.98 17.68 12.18
CA ASN A 141 0.44 16.32 12.30
C ASN A 141 -1.07 16.31 12.06
N ASP A 142 -1.55 15.23 11.43
CA ASP A 142 -2.95 14.97 11.09
C ASP A 142 -3.59 15.90 10.04
N VAL A 143 -2.84 16.88 9.50
CA VAL A 143 -3.28 17.65 8.33
C VAL A 143 -3.25 16.80 7.06
N VAL A 144 -4.30 16.93 6.24
CA VAL A 144 -4.33 16.32 4.91
C VAL A 144 -3.60 17.23 3.92
N VAL A 145 -2.61 16.69 3.23
CA VAL A 145 -1.81 17.39 2.21
C VAL A 145 -2.03 16.74 0.86
N ARG A 146 -2.32 17.56 -0.15
CA ARG A 146 -2.30 17.18 -1.56
C ARG A 146 -0.90 17.41 -2.12
N PHE A 147 -0.29 16.38 -2.69
CA PHE A 147 1.08 16.42 -3.18
C PHE A 147 1.21 15.67 -4.52
N VAL A 148 2.28 15.96 -5.25
CA VAL A 148 2.68 15.18 -6.43
C VAL A 148 3.78 14.19 -6.07
N VAL A 149 3.73 12.99 -6.64
CA VAL A 149 4.74 11.94 -6.47
C VAL A 149 5.91 12.19 -7.42
N LEU A 150 7.10 12.48 -6.89
CA LEU A 150 8.32 12.65 -7.68
C LEU A 150 9.01 11.33 -8.03
N GLY A 151 8.86 10.32 -7.18
CA GLY A 151 9.48 9.02 -7.36
C GLY A 151 8.91 7.99 -6.39
N VAL A 152 8.91 6.74 -6.84
CA VAL A 152 8.43 5.58 -6.10
C VAL A 152 9.57 4.56 -6.07
N ARG A 153 9.81 3.97 -4.91
CA ARG A 153 10.81 2.91 -4.74
C ARG A 153 10.25 1.76 -3.93
N TRP A 154 10.42 0.55 -4.44
CA TRP A 154 10.20 -0.68 -3.69
C TRP A 154 11.38 -0.95 -2.75
N ILE A 155 11.10 -1.27 -1.49
CA ILE A 155 12.11 -1.68 -0.51
C ILE A 155 11.79 -3.07 0.02
N GLU A 156 12.82 -3.91 0.09
CA GLU A 156 12.79 -5.20 0.77
C GLU A 156 13.87 -5.21 1.84
N LYS A 157 13.49 -5.26 3.11
CA LYS A 157 14.45 -5.47 4.20
C LYS A 157 14.39 -6.92 4.66
N ARG A 158 15.56 -7.59 4.71
CA ARG A 158 15.71 -8.92 5.32
C ARG A 158 15.94 -8.77 6.83
N GLY A 159 15.29 -9.63 7.63
CA GLY A 159 15.03 -9.45 9.07
C GLY A 159 13.51 -9.52 9.31
N ASP A 160 12.96 -8.73 10.24
CA ASP A 160 11.50 -8.62 10.43
C ASP A 160 10.84 -7.89 9.22
N ILE A 161 10.60 -8.63 8.14
CA ILE A 161 10.47 -8.16 6.76
C ILE A 161 9.49 -6.97 6.59
N LYS A 162 9.99 -5.84 6.06
CA LYS A 162 9.17 -4.74 5.52
C LYS A 162 9.32 -4.68 4.00
N LYS A 163 8.40 -5.34 3.30
CA LYS A 163 8.11 -5.18 1.87
C LYS A 163 7.17 -3.99 1.69
N GLU A 164 7.69 -2.83 1.32
CA GLU A 164 6.88 -1.61 1.19
C GLU A 164 7.33 -0.71 0.04
N PHE A 165 6.42 0.17 -0.39
CA PHE A 165 6.75 1.27 -1.28
C PHE A 165 7.06 2.53 -0.48
N VAL A 166 8.12 3.23 -0.88
CA VAL A 166 8.50 4.55 -0.39
C VAL A 166 8.28 5.55 -1.51
N MET A 167 7.71 6.71 -1.18
CA MET A 167 7.50 7.80 -2.13
C MET A 167 8.31 9.02 -1.76
N LEU A 168 8.88 9.68 -2.76
CA LEU A 168 9.33 11.06 -2.67
C LEU A 168 8.25 11.95 -3.26
N THR A 169 7.92 13.04 -2.57
CA THR A 169 6.77 13.88 -2.90
C THR A 169 7.15 15.37 -2.95
N SER A 170 6.32 16.18 -3.58
CA SER A 170 6.52 17.62 -3.75
C SER A 170 5.23 18.41 -3.62
N LEU A 171 5.35 19.68 -3.21
CA LEU A 171 4.32 20.70 -3.33
C LEU A 171 4.62 21.72 -4.44
N GLU A 172 5.67 21.50 -5.23
CA GLU A 172 5.93 22.29 -6.43
C GLU A 172 4.91 21.94 -7.52
N GLY A 173 4.10 22.92 -7.92
CA GLY A 173 3.05 22.77 -8.94
C GLY A 173 1.74 23.41 -8.50
N ASP A 174 0.76 23.44 -9.41
CA ASP A 174 -0.51 24.11 -9.17
C ASP A 174 -1.43 23.28 -8.25
N SER A 175 -2.14 23.97 -7.36
CA SER A 175 -3.17 23.37 -6.49
C SER A 175 -2.68 22.26 -5.54
N LEU A 176 -1.41 22.31 -5.10
CA LEU A 176 -0.81 21.43 -4.10
C LEU A 176 -0.69 22.13 -2.74
N GLY A 177 -0.66 21.36 -1.65
CA GLY A 177 -0.55 21.85 -0.28
C GLY A 177 -1.62 21.28 0.66
N PRO A 178 -1.71 21.83 1.88
CA PRO A 178 -2.75 21.50 2.85
C PRO A 178 -4.16 21.68 2.26
N ILE A 179 -5.04 20.75 2.58
CA ILE A 179 -6.47 20.86 2.29
C ILE A 179 -7.15 21.31 3.58
N SER A 180 -7.80 22.46 3.55
CA SER A 180 -8.66 22.92 4.64
C SER A 180 -9.79 21.92 4.85
N SER A 181 -9.90 21.35 6.06
CA SER A 181 -11.10 20.64 6.50
C SER A 181 -12.21 21.64 6.77
N SER A 182 -12.84 22.17 5.71
CA SER A 182 -14.11 22.86 5.86
C SER A 182 -15.19 21.81 6.17
N GLY A 183 -15.49 21.62 7.46
CA GLY A 183 -16.66 20.91 7.96
C GLY A 183 -16.51 19.39 8.05
N SER A 184 -16.69 18.89 9.27
CA SER A 184 -17.16 17.53 9.53
C SER A 184 -18.47 17.28 8.77
N GLY A 185 -18.38 16.76 7.55
CA GLY A 185 -19.45 15.95 7.00
C GLY A 185 -19.36 14.60 7.67
N GLU A 186 -20.28 14.33 8.61
CA GLU A 186 -20.64 12.97 9.00
C GLU A 186 -20.67 12.09 7.74
N LEU A 187 -19.81 11.09 7.72
CA LEU A 187 -20.06 9.88 6.95
C LEU A 187 -20.15 8.78 7.98
N ASP A 188 -21.37 8.64 8.50
CA ASP A 188 -21.90 7.37 8.97
C ASP A 188 -21.59 6.31 7.91
N LEU A 189 -20.83 5.29 8.32
CA LEU A 189 -20.95 3.89 7.90
C LEU A 189 -20.38 3.00 9.01
#